data_AF-A0A7S3NW57-F1
#
_entry.id   AF-A0A7S3NW57-F1
#
_cell.length_a   1.000
_cell.length_b   1.000
_cell.length_c   1.000
_cell.angle_alpha   90.00
_cell.angle_beta   90.00
_cell.angle_gamma   90.00
#
_symmetry.space_group_name_H-M   'P 1'
#
loop_
_entity.id
_entity.type
_entity.pdbx_description
1 polymer ?
#
loop_
_entity_poly.entity_id
_entity_poly.type
_entity_poly.pdbx_seq_one_letter_code
_entity_poly.pdbx_strand_id
1 'polypeptide(L)'
;WGSVDEQHCLTCRAMAPEIPTFTPAAVVKKIFFYFFLGFLPFYNIPYDTFQFPFPNQEYINYTKKYVGTSPYHKLYLLILQIYNALGLLIFFHLRRRGIYVFYYSLNEVQ
;
A
#
# COMPACT_ATOMS: atom_id res chain seq x y z
N TRP A 1 5.66 14.20 -6.33
CA TRP A 1 4.45 15.03 -6.47
C TRP A 1 3.25 14.17 -6.10
N GLY A 2 2.45 14.60 -5.11
CA GLY A 2 1.31 13.83 -4.60
C GLY A 2 1.34 13.67 -3.08
N SER A 3 0.22 13.18 -2.52
CA SER A 3 0.04 12.98 -1.09
C SER A 3 -0.77 11.71 -0.81
N VAL A 4 -0.92 11.32 0.46
CA VAL A 4 -1.82 10.22 0.85
C VAL A 4 -3.29 10.57 0.62
N ASP A 5 -3.60 11.87 0.57
CA ASP A 5 -4.92 12.39 0.28
C ASP A 5 -5.25 12.34 -1.23
N GLU A 6 -6.44 11.82 -1.51
CA GLU A 6 -6.94 11.58 -2.86
C GLU A 6 -7.19 12.89 -3.61
N GLN A 7 -7.75 13.90 -2.93
CA GLN A 7 -8.11 15.16 -3.56
C GLN A 7 -6.87 15.93 -4.01
N HIS A 8 -5.80 15.88 -3.22
CA HIS A 8 -4.50 16.43 -3.61
C HIS A 8 -3.91 15.71 -4.84
N CYS A 9 -3.95 14.38 -4.88
CA CYS A 9 -3.47 13.61 -6.03
C CYS A 9 -4.27 13.88 -7.32
N LEU A 10 -5.60 13.99 -7.22
CA LEU A 10 -6.45 14.36 -8.35
C LEU A 10 -6.10 15.75 -8.89
N THR A 11 -5.87 16.71 -8.00
CA THR A 11 -5.47 18.07 -8.38
C THR A 11 -4.12 18.08 -9.09
N CYS A 12 -3.11 17.40 -8.54
CA CYS A 12 -1.80 17.28 -9.19
C CYS A 12 -1.90 16.64 -10.57
N ARG A 13 -2.73 15.62 -10.74
CA ARG A 13 -2.89 14.92 -12.01
C ARG A 13 -3.63 15.75 -13.05
N ALA A 14 -4.59 16.57 -12.62
CA ALA A 14 -5.27 17.51 -13.52
C ALA A 14 -4.33 18.60 -14.04
N MET A 15 -3.33 19.01 -13.23
CA MET A 15 -2.33 20.02 -13.60
C MET A 15 -1.23 19.46 -14.53
N ALA A 16 -0.75 18.25 -14.26
CA ALA A 16 0.36 17.63 -14.98
C ALA A 16 0.12 16.10 -15.10
N PRO A 17 -0.69 15.65 -16.07
CA PRO A 17 -1.07 14.24 -16.21
C PRO A 17 0.10 13.31 -16.51
N GLU A 18 1.17 13.84 -17.10
CA GLU A 18 2.42 13.12 -17.38
C GLU A 18 3.23 12.80 -16.12
N ILE A 19 2.99 13.49 -15.01
CA ILE A 19 3.71 13.27 -13.76
C ILE A 19 2.95 12.21 -12.94
N PRO A 20 3.59 11.07 -12.61
CA PRO A 20 2.95 10.05 -11.81
C PRO A 20 2.65 10.57 -10.39
N THR A 21 1.41 10.34 -9.93
CA THR A 21 0.95 10.73 -8.59
C THR A 21 0.96 9.53 -7.64
N PHE A 22 1.10 9.83 -6.34
CA PHE A 22 1.00 8.82 -5.28
C PHE A 22 -0.37 8.14 -5.31
N THR A 23 -0.39 6.84 -5.02
CA THR A 23 -1.64 6.09 -4.84
C THR A 23 -2.28 6.47 -3.51
N PRO A 24 -3.51 7.00 -3.49
CA PRO A 24 -4.18 7.35 -2.25
C PRO A 24 -4.45 6.11 -1.39
N ALA A 25 -4.44 6.27 -0.06
CA ALA A 25 -4.65 5.15 0.86
C ALA A 25 -6.00 4.44 0.66
N ALA A 26 -7.05 5.18 0.27
CA ALA A 26 -8.37 4.61 -0.03
C ALA A 26 -8.32 3.64 -1.22
N VAL A 27 -7.51 3.96 -2.23
CA VAL A 27 -7.34 3.15 -3.44
C VAL A 27 -6.52 1.91 -3.11
N VAL A 28 -5.46 2.05 -2.30
CA VAL A 28 -4.70 0.90 -1.80
C VAL A 28 -5.63 -0.07 -1.08
N LYS A 29 -6.46 0.41 -0.14
CA LYS A 29 -7.44 -0.45 0.56
C LYS A 29 -8.37 -1.20 -0.40
N LYS A 30 -8.87 -0.52 -1.45
CA LYS A 30 -9.70 -1.15 -2.49
C LYS A 30 -8.93 -2.23 -3.25
N ILE A 31 -7.69 -1.97 -3.67
CA ILE A 31 -6.84 -2.94 -4.36
C ILE A 31 -6.70 -4.22 -3.53
N PHE A 32 -6.37 -4.08 -2.25
CA PHE A 32 -6.25 -5.22 -1.35
C PHE A 32 -7.59 -5.94 -1.17
N PHE A 33 -8.68 -5.21 -0.94
CA PHE A 33 -10.01 -5.79 -0.81
C PHE A 33 -10.41 -6.62 -2.04
N TYR A 34 -10.26 -6.07 -3.25
CA TYR A 34 -10.53 -6.78 -4.50
C TYR A 34 -9.56 -7.95 -4.73
N PHE A 35 -8.30 -7.85 -4.28
CA PHE A 35 -7.36 -8.96 -4.32
C PHE A 35 -7.82 -10.13 -3.44
N PHE A 36 -8.25 -9.86 -2.21
CA PHE A 36 -8.75 -10.89 -1.30
C PHE A 36 -10.00 -11.59 -1.83
N LEU A 37 -10.88 -10.87 -2.52
CA LEU A 37 -12.07 -11.45 -3.14
C LEU A 37 -11.80 -12.14 -4.48
N GLY A 38 -10.56 -12.08 -5.00
CA GLY A 38 -10.22 -12.62 -6.33
C GLY A 38 -10.73 -11.78 -7.51
N PHE A 39 -11.29 -10.59 -7.25
CA PHE A 39 -11.85 -9.69 -8.27
C PHE A 39 -10.89 -8.59 -8.74
N LEU A 40 -9.65 -8.56 -8.23
CA LEU A 40 -8.64 -7.58 -8.68
C LEU A 40 -8.46 -7.48 -10.20
N PRO A 41 -8.52 -8.57 -11.00
CA PRO A 41 -8.43 -8.47 -12.46
C PRO A 41 -9.51 -7.58 -13.09
N PHE A 42 -10.70 -7.49 -12.48
CA PHE A 42 -11.84 -6.72 -12.99
C PHE A 42 -11.90 -5.29 -12.45
N TYR A 43 -11.11 -4.99 -11.41
CA TYR A 43 -11.08 -3.65 -10.83
C TYR A 43 -10.20 -2.73 -11.67
N ASN A 44 -10.78 -1.68 -12.25
CA ASN A 44 -10.03 -0.64 -12.94
C ASN A 44 -9.26 0.22 -11.92
N ILE A 45 -7.93 0.16 -11.96
CA ILE A 45 -7.06 0.94 -11.08
C ILE A 45 -6.70 2.21 -11.85
N PRO A 46 -7.21 3.39 -11.47
CA PRO A 46 -7.03 4.58 -12.27
C PRO A 46 -5.64 5.20 -12.10
N TYR A 47 -4.66 4.51 -11.51
CA TYR A 47 -3.34 5.06 -11.17
C TYR A 47 -2.22 4.25 -11.84
N ASP A 48 -1.26 4.98 -12.41
CA ASP A 48 -0.13 4.39 -13.13
C ASP A 48 1.00 3.94 -12.20
N THR A 49 0.94 4.38 -10.92
CA THR A 49 1.90 3.97 -9.90
C THR A 49 1.20 3.42 -8.67
N PHE A 50 1.89 2.48 -8.03
CA PHE A 50 1.54 1.92 -6.74
C PHE A 50 2.65 2.20 -5.74
N GLN A 51 2.33 2.93 -4.68
CA GLN A 51 3.26 3.27 -3.60
C GLN A 51 2.67 2.84 -2.26
N PHE A 52 3.33 1.91 -1.59
CA PHE A 52 2.90 1.50 -0.25
C PHE A 52 4.11 1.14 0.62
N PRO A 53 4.22 1.73 1.82
CA PRO A 53 5.29 1.38 2.75
C PRO A 53 5.14 -0.07 3.20
N PHE A 54 6.17 -0.87 2.99
CA PHE A 54 6.23 -2.20 3.56
C PHE A 54 6.95 -2.16 4.90
N PRO A 55 6.31 -2.60 6.00
CA PRO A 55 7.03 -2.79 7.25
C PRO A 55 8.04 -3.93 7.04
N ASN A 56 9.32 -3.64 7.23
CA ASN A 56 10.33 -4.70 7.23
C ASN A 56 10.19 -5.56 8.52
N GLN A 57 10.89 -6.69 8.58
CA GLN A 57 10.80 -7.58 9.74
C GLN A 57 11.22 -6.89 11.04
N GLU A 58 12.20 -5.98 10.95
CA GLU A 58 12.66 -5.13 12.05
C GLU A 58 11.54 -4.25 12.59
N TYR A 59 10.82 -3.53 11.73
CA TYR A 59 9.68 -2.70 12.09
C TYR A 59 8.56 -3.53 12.74
N ILE A 60 8.29 -4.73 12.24
CA ILE A 60 7.32 -5.65 12.85
C ILE A 60 7.77 -6.06 14.26
N ASN A 61 9.06 -6.38 14.44
CA ASN A 61 9.63 -6.77 15.73
C ASN A 61 9.67 -5.58 16.71
N TYR A 62 10.02 -4.39 16.24
CA TYR A 62 9.93 -3.13 16.99
C TYR A 62 8.50 -2.90 17.47
N THR A 63 7.52 -2.98 16.56
CA THR A 63 6.11 -2.82 16.89
C THR A 63 5.68 -3.86 17.92
N LYS A 64 6.08 -5.13 17.78
CA LYS A 64 5.81 -6.18 18.78
C LYS A 64 6.41 -5.88 20.16
N LYS A 65 7.60 -5.28 20.20
CA LYS A 65 8.34 -5.00 21.44
C LYS A 65 7.79 -3.79 22.20
N TYR A 66 7.38 -2.74 21.48
CA TYR A 66 7.03 -1.44 22.07
C TYR A 66 5.54 -1.13 22.08
N VAL A 67 4.72 -1.86 21.32
CA VAL A 67 3.29 -1.62 21.21
C VAL A 67 2.52 -2.60 22.10
N GLY A 68 1.74 -2.07 23.04
CA GLY A 68 1.15 -2.83 24.16
C GLY A 68 0.25 -4.00 23.75
N THR A 69 -0.03 -4.90 24.71
CA THR A 69 -0.72 -6.21 24.53
C THR A 69 -2.22 -6.15 24.18
N SER A 70 -2.75 -4.96 23.90
CA SER A 70 -4.16 -4.74 23.55
C SER A 70 -4.60 -5.61 22.37
N PRO A 71 -5.84 -6.13 22.36
CA PRO A 71 -6.38 -6.92 21.24
C PRO A 71 -6.33 -6.15 19.91
N TYR A 72 -6.49 -4.83 19.94
CA TYR A 72 -6.36 -3.97 18.75
C TYR A 72 -4.95 -3.99 18.16
N HIS A 73 -3.91 -4.04 19.00
CA HIS A 73 -2.53 -4.12 18.53
C HIS A 73 -2.19 -5.50 17.97
N LYS A 74 -2.72 -6.57 18.57
CA LYS A 74 -2.60 -7.92 18.00
C LYS A 74 -3.24 -8.00 16.63
N LEU A 75 -4.43 -7.40 16.46
CA LEU A 75 -5.11 -7.31 15.18
C LEU A 75 -4.30 -6.49 14.16
N TYR A 76 -3.76 -5.34 14.56
CA TYR A 76 -2.90 -4.53 13.70
C TYR A 76 -1.65 -5.29 13.22
N LEU A 77 -0.95 -5.99 14.12
CA LEU A 77 0.21 -6.81 13.77
C LEU A 77 -0.14 -7.95 12.81
N LEU A 78 -1.26 -8.62 13.03
CA LEU A 78 -1.75 -9.66 12.13
C LEU A 78 -2.02 -9.09 10.73
N ILE A 79 -2.68 -7.93 10.67
CA ILE A 79 -2.94 -7.21 9.42
C ILE A 79 -1.62 -6.92 8.70
N LEU A 80 -0.61 -6.35 9.39
CA LEU A 80 0.71 -6.08 8.78
C LEU A 80 1.39 -7.35 8.26
N GLN A 81 1.30 -8.47 8.98
CA GLN A 81 1.87 -9.74 8.54
C GLN A 81 1.18 -10.29 7.28
N ILE A 82 -0.16 -10.21 7.22
CA ILE A 82 -0.93 -10.60 6.04
C ILE A 82 -0.57 -9.71 4.84
N TYR A 83 -0.49 -8.39 5.07
CA TYR A 83 -0.03 -7.44 4.06
C TYR A 83 1.36 -7.81 3.55
N ASN A 84 2.29 -8.16 4.45
CA ASN A 84 3.64 -8.53 4.08
C ASN A 84 3.67 -9.81 3.21
N ALA A 85 2.98 -10.85 3.67
CA ALA A 85 2.93 -12.14 2.97
C ALA A 85 2.28 -12.05 1.57
N LEU A 86 1.21 -11.26 1.42
CA LEU A 86 0.47 -11.14 0.16
C LEU A 86 1.00 -10.03 -0.76
N GLY A 87 1.84 -9.14 -0.25
CA GLY A 87 2.40 -8.01 -0.99
C GLY A 87 3.02 -8.40 -2.32
N LEU A 88 3.88 -9.41 -2.30
CA LEU A 88 4.58 -9.89 -3.49
C LEU A 88 3.62 -10.33 -4.59
N LEU A 89 2.52 -11.01 -4.23
CA LEU A 89 1.52 -11.48 -5.20
C LEU A 89 0.74 -10.30 -5.81
N ILE A 90 0.37 -9.33 -4.98
CA ILE A 90 -0.31 -8.12 -5.43
C ILE A 90 0.61 -7.34 -6.36
N PHE A 91 1.88 -7.17 -6.02
CA PHE A 91 2.84 -6.45 -6.85
C PHE A 91 3.05 -7.12 -8.19
N PHE A 92 3.14 -8.45 -8.19
CA PHE A 92 3.22 -9.21 -9.42
C PHE A 92 1.99 -8.99 -10.31
N HIS A 93 0.80 -8.97 -9.71
CA HIS A 93 -0.45 -8.68 -10.41
C HIS A 93 -0.48 -7.25 -10.97
N LEU A 94 -0.09 -6.25 -10.17
CA LEU A 94 -0.07 -4.84 -10.57
C LEU A 94 0.95 -4.57 -11.68
N ARG A 95 2.16 -5.13 -11.58
CA ARG A 95 3.21 -5.00 -12.61
C ARG A 95 2.78 -5.61 -13.95
N ARG A 96 2.09 -6.76 -13.92
CA ARG A 96 1.54 -7.37 -15.14
C ARG A 96 0.48 -6.50 -15.83
N ARG A 97 -0.14 -5.58 -15.10
CA ARG A 97 -1.11 -4.61 -15.62
C ARG A 97 -0.47 -3.29 -16.06
N GLY A 98 0.86 -3.19 -16.06
CA GLY A 98 1.59 -1.97 -16.44
C GLY A 98 1.70 -0.92 -15.34
N ILE A 99 1.27 -1.22 -14.11
CA ILE A 99 1.34 -0.29 -12.98
C ILE A 99 2.75 -0.34 -12.38
N TYR A 100 3.38 0.81 -12.24
CA TYR A 100 4.73 0.93 -11.69
C TYR A 100 4.70 0.84 -10.16
N VAL A 101 5.25 -0.23 -9.59
CA VAL A 101 5.24 -0.48 -8.15
C VAL A 101 6.54 0.02 -7.53
N PHE A 102 6.46 1.04 -6.67
CA PHE A 102 7.56 1.52 -5.85
C PHE A 102 7.62 0.75 -4.55
N TYR A 103 8.76 0.09 -4.32
CA TYR A 103 9.04 -0.63 -3.09
C TYR A 103 9.88 0.27 -2.18
N TYR A 104 9.34 0.63 -1.02
CA TYR A 104 10.11 1.28 0.04
C TYR A 104 9.78 0.64 1.39
N SER A 105 10.83 0.35 2.16
CA SER A 105 10.70 -0.20 3.50
C SER A 105 10.54 0.94 4.50
N LEU A 106 9.66 0.73 5.49
CA LEU A 106 9.73 1.51 6.71
C LEU A 106 10.91 0.99 7.51
N ASN A 107 11.94 1.83 7.63
CA ASN A 107 13.05 1.59 8.52
C ASN A 107 12.69 2.01 9.94
N GLU A 108 13.47 1.56 10.92
CA GLU A 108 13.35 2.02 12.29
C GLU A 108 13.55 3.55 12.37
N VAL A 109 12.80 4.22 13.25
CA VAL A 109 13.13 5.58 13.65
C VAL A 109 14.32 5.45 14.62
N GLN A 110 15.52 5.81 14.15
CA GLN A 110 16.72 5.88 15.00
C GLN A 110 16.55 6.90 16.13
#